data_AF-A0A9E7VYS1-F1
#
_entry.id   AF-A0A9E7VYS1-F1
#
_cell.length_a   1.000
_cell.length_b   1.000
_cell.length_c   1.000
_cell.angle_alpha   90.00
_cell.angle_beta   90.00
_cell.angle_gamma   90.00
#
_symmetry.space_group_name_H-M   'P 1'
#
loop_
_entity.id
_entity.type
_entity.pdbx_description
1 polymer ?
#
loop_
_entity_poly.entity_id
_entity_poly.type
_entity_poly.pdbx_seq_one_letter_code
_entity_poly.pdbx_strand_id
1 'polypeptide(L)'
;MLVIRGDRLPRNRAIGIRSALTLRSEAAGKAGHRAAIPMLITISIISVGFSIALLSVEKFAWPKAVGAVFAVSGWLLILSLFVRVWTTAHRAARTADN
;
A
#
# COMPACT_ATOMS: atom_id res chain seq x y z
N MET A 1 5.08 -11.11 25.42
CA MET A 1 5.10 -11.09 23.93
C MET A 1 3.70 -11.41 23.44
N LEU A 2 2.90 -10.39 23.09
CA LEU A 2 1.50 -10.56 22.70
C LEU A 2 1.43 -10.99 21.23
N VAL A 3 1.27 -12.30 20.98
CA VAL A 3 1.02 -12.82 19.63
C VAL A 3 -0.46 -12.56 19.30
N ILE A 4 -0.73 -11.54 18.49
CA ILE A 4 -2.06 -11.30 17.95
C ILE A 4 -2.34 -12.40 16.92
N ARG A 5 -3.14 -13.41 17.29
CA ARG A 5 -3.68 -14.39 16.33
C ARG A 5 -4.68 -13.66 15.43
N GLY A 6 -4.28 -13.35 14.20
CA GLY A 6 -5.13 -12.69 13.20
C GLY A 6 -6.47 -13.38 12.93
N ASP A 7 -6.58 -14.68 13.22
CA ASP A 7 -7.82 -15.46 13.08
C ASP A 7 -8.87 -15.21 14.17
N ARG A 8 -8.55 -14.47 15.24
CA ARG A 8 -9.48 -14.21 16.36
C ARG A 8 -10.02 -12.79 16.42
N LEU A 9 -9.60 -11.92 15.50
CA LEU A 9 -10.14 -10.57 15.40
C LEU A 9 -11.31 -10.59 14.39
N PRO A 10 -12.56 -10.37 14.83
CA PRO A 10 -13.68 -10.28 13.91
C PRO A 10 -13.42 -9.18 12.89
N ARG A 11 -13.74 -9.45 11.61
CA ARG A 11 -13.44 -8.55 10.48
C ARG A 11 -13.98 -7.16 10.77
N ASN A 12 -13.09 -6.22 11.07
CA ASN A 12 -13.48 -4.84 11.30
C ASN A 12 -13.82 -4.21 9.95
N ARG A 13 -15.12 -4.06 9.68
CA ARG A 13 -15.58 -3.37 8.47
C ARG A 13 -15.05 -1.95 8.41
N ALA A 14 -14.59 -1.34 9.51
CA ALA A 14 -14.02 0.00 9.54
C ALA A 14 -12.59 0.09 8.95
N ILE A 15 -11.75 -0.95 9.03
CA ILE A 15 -10.29 -0.88 8.81
C ILE A 15 -9.84 -1.93 7.78
N GLY A 16 -9.12 -1.52 6.73
CA GLY A 16 -8.51 -2.43 5.72
C GLY A 16 -8.81 -2.06 4.27
N ILE A 17 -8.36 -2.90 3.31
CA ILE A 17 -8.60 -2.72 1.87
C ILE A 17 -10.05 -3.08 1.55
N ARG A 18 -10.87 -2.09 1.17
CA ARG A 18 -12.32 -2.23 0.95
C ARG A 18 -12.71 -2.17 -0.53
N SER A 19 -12.57 -3.26 -1.26
CA SER A 19 -13.31 -3.43 -2.52
C SER A 19 -14.66 -4.13 -2.29
N ALA A 20 -15.65 -3.89 -3.17
CA ALA A 20 -16.95 -4.55 -3.11
C ALA A 20 -16.84 -6.09 -3.05
N LEU A 21 -15.80 -6.66 -3.67
CA LEU A 21 -15.52 -8.09 -3.70
C LEU A 21 -14.84 -8.60 -2.42
N THR A 22 -13.86 -7.86 -1.88
CA THR A 22 -13.22 -8.20 -0.59
C THR A 22 -14.17 -8.16 0.61
N LEU A 23 -15.33 -7.50 0.45
CA LEU A 23 -16.38 -7.45 1.47
C LEU A 23 -17.41 -8.58 1.33
N ARG A 24 -17.49 -9.24 0.16
CA ARG A 24 -18.53 -10.24 -0.18
C ARG A 24 -18.37 -11.55 0.59
N SER A 25 -17.14 -12.00 0.81
CA SER A 25 -16.82 -13.21 1.57
C SER A 25 -15.58 -13.02 2.46
N GLU A 26 -15.53 -13.75 3.59
CA GLU A 26 -14.35 -13.83 4.46
C GLU A 26 -13.11 -14.35 3.70
N ALA A 27 -13.31 -15.34 2.83
CA ALA A 27 -12.26 -15.92 1.99
C ALA A 27 -11.72 -14.90 0.98
N ALA A 28 -12.60 -14.15 0.32
CA ALA A 28 -12.23 -13.08 -0.61
C ALA A 28 -11.49 -11.92 0.09
N GLY A 29 -11.88 -11.60 1.33
CA GLY A 29 -11.18 -10.62 2.17
C GLY A 29 -9.75 -11.07 2.54
N LYS A 30 -9.57 -12.31 3.00
CA LYS A 30 -8.24 -12.87 3.30
C LYS A 30 -7.36 -12.98 2.05
N ALA A 31 -7.91 -13.43 0.93
CA ALA A 31 -7.19 -13.52 -0.34
C ALA A 31 -6.71 -12.15 -0.83
N GLY A 32 -7.59 -11.14 -0.82
CA GLY A 32 -7.25 -9.77 -1.17
C GLY A 32 -6.21 -9.15 -0.24
N HIS A 33 -6.32 -9.39 1.07
CA HIS A 33 -5.34 -8.88 2.03
C HIS A 33 -3.96 -9.56 1.85
N ARG A 34 -3.93 -10.89 1.72
CA ARG A 34 -2.69 -11.64 1.49
C ARG A 34 -1.98 -11.24 0.19
N ALA A 35 -2.74 -10.96 -0.86
CA ALA A 35 -2.20 -10.47 -2.13
C ALA A 35 -1.65 -9.04 -2.04
N ALA A 36 -2.21 -8.21 -1.15
CA ALA A 36 -1.80 -6.82 -0.98
C ALA A 36 -0.56 -6.64 -0.09
N ILE A 37 -0.34 -7.51 0.91
CA ILE A 37 0.80 -7.43 1.86
C ILE A 37 2.15 -7.23 1.17
N PRO A 38 2.58 -8.07 0.19
CA PRO A 38 3.92 -7.91 -0.40
C PRO A 38 4.06 -6.56 -1.12
N MET A 39 3.02 -6.10 -1.80
CA MET A 39 3.03 -4.80 -2.48
C MET A 39 3.05 -3.63 -1.48
N LEU A 40 2.34 -3.73 -0.34
CA LEU A 40 2.39 -2.72 0.71
C LEU A 40 3.78 -2.62 1.34
N ILE A 41 4.48 -3.75 1.54
CA ILE A 41 5.87 -3.75 1.99
C ILE A 41 6.77 -3.04 0.97
N THR A 42 6.61 -3.32 -0.32
CA THR A 42 7.36 -2.62 -1.38
C THR A 42 7.11 -1.12 -1.36
N ILE A 43 5.85 -0.69 -1.22
CA ILE A 43 5.50 0.75 -1.10
C ILE A 43 6.17 1.38 0.11
N SER A 44 6.16 0.70 1.27
CA SER A 44 6.82 1.20 2.48
C SER A 44 8.31 1.41 2.26
N ILE A 45 9.02 0.44 1.66
CA ILE A 45 10.45 0.54 1.36
C ILE A 45 10.72 1.73 0.42
N ILE A 46 9.93 1.85 -0.66
CA ILE A 46 10.05 2.96 -1.61
C ILE A 46 9.80 4.30 -0.94
N SER A 47 8.77 4.39 -0.08
CA SER A 47 8.40 5.63 0.61
C SER A 47 9.48 6.07 1.60
N VAL A 48 10.11 5.13 2.30
CA VAL A 48 11.28 5.41 3.16
C VAL A 48 12.45 5.89 2.32
N GLY A 49 12.78 5.21 1.23
CA GLY A 49 13.85 5.62 0.32
C GLY A 49 13.62 7.01 -0.28
N PHE A 50 12.38 7.29 -0.68
CA PHE A 50 11.97 8.60 -1.17
C PHE A 50 12.10 9.71 -0.11
N SER A 51 11.76 9.42 1.14
CA SER A 51 11.91 10.36 2.24
C SER A 51 13.40 10.70 2.49
N ILE A 52 14.27 9.70 2.42
CA ILE A 52 15.73 9.90 2.53
C ILE A 52 16.26 10.72 1.35
N ALA A 53 15.77 10.48 0.14
CA ALA A 53 16.15 11.24 -1.05
C ALA A 53 15.76 12.73 -0.90
N LEU A 54 14.53 13.02 -0.46
CA LEU A 54 14.08 14.39 -0.20
C LEU A 54 14.91 15.08 0.89
N LEU A 55 15.21 14.40 1.99
CA LEU A 55 16.11 14.92 3.03
C LEU A 55 17.51 15.26 2.48
N SER A 56 18.00 14.46 1.53
CA SER A 56 19.30 14.69 0.91
C SER A 56 19.30 15.92 0.00
N VAL A 57 18.22 16.16 -0.75
CA VAL A 57 18.07 17.37 -1.58
C VAL A 57 18.18 18.65 -0.74
N GLU A 58 17.50 18.67 0.41
CA GLU A 58 17.56 19.80 1.35
C GLU A 58 18.96 19.94 1.99
N LYS A 59 19.59 18.82 2.37
CA LYS A 59 20.94 18.82 3.00
C LYS A 59 22.04 19.30 2.08
N PHE A 60 21.97 19.00 0.78
CA PHE A 60 23.02 19.32 -0.19
C PHE A 60 22.80 20.66 -0.92
N ALA A 61 21.84 21.49 -0.48
CA ALA A 61 21.54 22.80 -1.06
C ALA A 61 21.26 22.76 -2.59
N TRP A 62 20.60 21.71 -3.06
CA TRP A 62 20.26 21.55 -4.47
C TRP A 62 19.27 22.63 -4.92
N PRO A 63 19.21 22.97 -6.22
CA PRO A 63 18.25 23.93 -6.72
C PRO A 63 16.81 23.53 -6.36
N LYS A 64 16.00 24.49 -5.88
CA LYS A 64 14.59 24.26 -5.48
C LYS A 64 13.76 23.58 -6.57
N ALA A 65 14.06 23.87 -7.83
CA ALA A 65 13.41 23.22 -8.97
C ALA A 65 13.63 21.70 -9.00
N VAL A 66 14.84 21.23 -8.66
CA VAL A 66 15.15 19.79 -8.60
C VAL A 66 14.38 19.13 -7.46
N GLY A 67 14.32 19.77 -6.29
CA GLY A 67 13.52 19.28 -5.17
C GLY A 67 12.03 19.20 -5.49
N ALA A 68 11.47 20.20 -6.18
CA ALA A 68 10.07 20.19 -6.60
C ALA A 68 9.75 19.06 -7.58
N VAL A 69 10.61 18.84 -8.60
CA VAL A 69 10.44 17.74 -9.56
C VAL A 69 10.54 16.38 -8.86
N PHE A 70 11.50 16.21 -7.94
CA PHE A 70 11.62 15.00 -7.14
C PHE A 70 10.39 14.77 -6.27
N ALA A 71 9.92 15.81 -5.58
CA ALA A 71 8.73 15.76 -4.74
C ALA A 71 7.51 15.28 -5.54
N VAL A 72 7.21 15.95 -6.66
CA VAL A 72 6.05 15.64 -7.50
C VAL A 72 6.14 14.23 -8.09
N SER A 73 7.29 13.87 -8.66
CA SER A 73 7.48 12.56 -9.29
C SER A 73 7.38 11.40 -8.29
N GLY A 74 7.96 11.54 -7.08
CA GLY A 74 7.84 10.51 -6.06
C GLY A 74 6.42 10.37 -5.50
N TRP A 75 5.69 11.48 -5.34
CA TRP A 75 4.27 11.42 -4.96
C TRP A 75 3.42 10.73 -6.02
N LEU A 76 3.62 11.05 -7.31
CA LEU A 76 2.92 10.38 -8.41
C LEU A 76 3.22 8.87 -8.43
N LEU A 77 4.48 8.50 -8.19
CA LEU A 77 4.90 7.10 -8.11
C LEU A 77 4.20 6.38 -6.95
N ILE A 78 4.22 6.93 -5.74
CA ILE A 78 3.56 6.34 -4.56
C ILE A 78 2.07 6.17 -4.81
N LEU A 79 1.38 7.20 -5.32
CA LEU A 79 -0.05 7.12 -5.65
C LEU A 79 -0.35 6.03 -6.67
N SER A 80 0.47 5.92 -7.74
CA SER A 80 0.29 4.88 -8.75
C SER A 80 0.44 3.45 -8.19
N LEU A 81 1.36 3.27 -7.23
CA LEU A 81 1.56 1.99 -6.56
C LEU A 81 0.37 1.63 -5.65
N PHE A 82 -0.20 2.61 -4.94
CA PHE A 82 -1.42 2.41 -4.16
C PHE A 82 -2.61 1.99 -5.04
N VAL A 83 -2.77 2.61 -6.20
CA VAL A 83 -3.77 2.18 -7.19
C VAL A 83 -3.52 0.73 -7.63
N ARG A 84 -2.26 0.36 -7.88
CA ARG A 84 -1.91 -1.03 -8.22
C ARG A 84 -2.28 -2.00 -7.10
N VAL A 85 -1.95 -1.71 -5.84
CA VAL A 85 -2.35 -2.53 -4.68
C VAL A 85 -3.86 -2.76 -4.67
N TRP A 86 -4.63 -1.70 -4.88
CA TRP A 86 -6.09 -1.80 -4.93
C TRP A 86 -6.56 -2.73 -6.04
N THR A 87 -6.01 -2.59 -7.25
CA THR A 87 -6.37 -3.45 -8.38
C THR A 87 -5.96 -4.91 -8.18
N THR A 88 -4.80 -5.17 -7.58
CA THR A 88 -4.33 -6.53 -7.28
C THR A 88 -5.21 -7.19 -6.22
N ALA A 89 -5.54 -6.47 -5.15
CA ALA A 89 -6.46 -6.94 -4.12
C ALA A 89 -7.85 -7.22 -4.70
N HIS A 90 -8.34 -6.35 -5.59
CA HIS A 90 -9.62 -6.53 -6.28
C HIS A 90 -9.62 -7.76 -7.19
N ARG A 91 -8.56 -7.99 -7.98
CA ARG A 91 -8.41 -9.18 -8.83
C ARG A 91 -8.36 -10.47 -7.99
N ALA A 92 -7.55 -10.49 -6.93
CA ALA A 92 -7.42 -11.65 -6.05
C ALA A 92 -8.74 -12.00 -5.34
N ALA A 93 -9.50 -11.00 -4.92
CA ALA A 93 -10.82 -11.20 -4.34
C ALA A 93 -11.83 -11.77 -5.34
N ARG A 94 -11.74 -11.34 -6.61
CA ARG A 94 -12.58 -11.83 -7.71
C ARG A 94 -12.32 -13.29 -8.04
N THR A 95 -11.06 -13.72 -8.05
CA THR A 95 -10.67 -15.12 -8.27
C THR A 95 -11.09 -16.05 -7.14
N ALA A 96 -11.21 -15.53 -5.91
CA ALA A 96 -11.62 -16.32 -4.74
C ALA A 96 -13.15 -16.37 -4.52
N ASP A 97 -13.92 -15.60 -5.30
CA ASP A 97 -15.38 -15.52 -5.24
C ASP A 97 -16.07 -16.34 -6.36
N ASN A 98 -15.30 -16.70 -7.41
CA ASN A 98 -15.68 -17.67 -8.44
C ASN A 98 -15.27 -19.08 -8.03
#